data_AF-A0A834R9P8-F1
#
_entry.id   AF-A0A834R9P8-F1
#
_cell.length_a   1.000
_cell.length_b   1.000
_cell.length_c   1.000
_cell.angle_alpha   90.00
_cell.angle_beta   90.00
_cell.angle_gamma   90.00
#
_symmetry.space_group_name_H-M   'P 1'
#
loop_
_entity.id
_entity.type
_entity.pdbx_description
1 polymer ?
#
loop_
_entity_poly.entity_id
_entity_poly.type
_entity_poly.pdbx_seq_one_letter_code
_entity_poly.pdbx_strand_id
1 'polypeptide(L)'
;MAKNYNEFFMISIFFIGLLPTFIQNEIRDFEEECEQEEPFIELCARDFLIFRNESLPENELEMNEFCRINKEKERCLSDHSSKCLSNSANQAIVELIKIISARNQIICTNKHRRYLHMRANKCLNQQRKQRPNKCFDQFVQRIHGIHQFSQVEKIPIICCNYHEFLGCLQNQVKHCASELANTISRLMQSYSGDTLNYVCKEYRQTNRCLKIQQIEQANLDPIKENRPETFFSLLVKIYLS
;
A
#
# COMPACT_ATOMS: atom_id res chain seq x y z
N MET A 1 -53.76 46.58 -32.08
CA MET A 1 -53.71 45.17 -32.50
C MET A 1 -52.78 44.44 -31.56
N ALA A 2 -53.33 43.78 -30.56
CA ALA A 2 -52.60 42.98 -29.57
C ALA A 2 -52.98 41.51 -29.81
N LYS A 3 -52.00 40.62 -29.90
CA LYS A 3 -52.21 39.16 -29.88
C LYS A 3 -51.43 38.57 -28.71
N ASN A 4 -52.20 37.85 -27.88
CA ASN A 4 -51.79 37.12 -26.70
C ASN A 4 -50.66 36.12 -26.98
N TYR A 5 -49.59 36.20 -26.19
CA TYR A 5 -48.65 35.12 -25.95
C TYR A 5 -48.85 34.67 -24.50
N ASN A 6 -49.59 33.59 -24.29
CA ASN A 6 -49.65 32.87 -23.02
C ASN A 6 -50.32 31.51 -23.26
N GLU A 7 -49.58 30.52 -23.77
CA GLU A 7 -50.04 29.12 -23.73
C GLU A 7 -48.96 28.06 -24.04
N PHE A 8 -47.69 28.26 -23.68
CA PHE A 8 -46.65 27.23 -23.94
C PHE A 8 -45.60 27.03 -22.85
N PHE A 9 -45.95 27.29 -21.58
CA PHE A 9 -45.02 27.10 -20.46
C PHE A 9 -45.69 26.35 -19.30
N MET A 10 -46.17 25.13 -19.54
CA MET A 10 -46.77 24.30 -18.47
C MET A 10 -46.73 22.79 -18.76
N ILE A 11 -45.69 22.28 -19.43
CA ILE A 11 -45.44 20.83 -19.52
C ILE A 11 -43.92 20.56 -19.51
N SER A 12 -43.24 20.71 -18.37
CA SER A 12 -41.86 20.20 -18.18
C SER A 12 -41.43 19.96 -16.73
N ILE A 13 -42.32 20.01 -15.73
CA ILE A 13 -41.96 19.82 -14.30
C ILE A 13 -42.66 18.59 -13.68
N PHE A 14 -42.81 17.49 -14.43
CA PHE A 14 -43.41 16.24 -13.88
C PHE A 14 -42.64 14.96 -14.24
N PHE A 15 -41.32 15.06 -14.47
CA PHE A 15 -40.44 13.89 -14.65
C PHE A 15 -39.20 13.89 -13.73
N ILE A 16 -39.34 14.41 -12.50
CA ILE A 16 -38.29 14.28 -11.45
C ILE A 16 -38.71 13.25 -10.38
N GLY A 17 -39.94 12.74 -10.41
CA GLY A 17 -40.53 11.97 -9.31
C GLY A 17 -40.41 10.45 -9.36
N LEU A 18 -39.72 9.86 -10.34
CA LEU A 18 -39.55 8.40 -10.44
C LEU A 18 -38.19 8.08 -11.06
N LEU A 19 -37.11 8.28 -10.30
CA LEU A 19 -35.97 7.40 -10.52
C LEU A 19 -36.48 5.98 -10.24
N PRO A 20 -36.37 5.04 -11.19
CA PRO A 20 -36.75 3.65 -10.92
C PRO A 20 -36.00 3.19 -9.67
N THR A 21 -36.69 2.57 -8.73
CA THR A 21 -36.16 2.04 -7.46
C THR A 21 -34.88 1.22 -7.62
N PHE A 22 -34.64 0.67 -8.82
CA PHE A 22 -33.39 0.06 -9.25
C PHE A 22 -32.16 0.97 -9.11
N ILE A 23 -32.24 2.22 -9.57
CA ILE A 23 -31.12 3.18 -9.51
C ILE A 23 -30.83 3.57 -8.05
N GLN A 24 -31.87 3.69 -7.21
CA GLN A 24 -31.68 3.97 -5.79
C GLN A 24 -31.05 2.80 -5.03
N ASN A 25 -31.41 1.55 -5.36
CA ASN A 25 -30.77 0.38 -4.76
C ASN A 25 -29.29 0.27 -5.19
N GLU A 26 -28.98 0.54 -6.46
CA GLU A 26 -27.61 0.48 -6.99
C GLU A 26 -26.71 1.59 -6.42
N ILE A 27 -27.25 2.80 -6.20
CA ILE A 27 -26.54 3.90 -5.52
C ILE A 27 -26.30 3.59 -4.04
N ARG A 28 -27.29 2.99 -3.36
CA ARG A 28 -27.15 2.65 -1.94
C ARG A 28 -26.16 1.52 -1.70
N ASP A 29 -26.19 0.48 -2.55
CA ASP A 29 -25.20 -0.61 -2.49
C ASP A 29 -23.78 -0.10 -2.85
N PHE A 30 -23.67 0.93 -3.70
CA PHE A 30 -22.40 1.60 -4.02
C PHE A 30 -21.85 2.42 -2.84
N GLU A 31 -22.69 3.21 -2.18
CA GLU A 31 -22.30 4.02 -1.00
C GLU A 31 -21.85 3.12 0.16
N GLU A 32 -22.57 2.03 0.45
CA GLU A 32 -22.21 1.10 1.53
C GLU A 32 -20.87 0.36 1.27
N GLU A 33 -20.55 0.05 0.01
CA GLU A 33 -19.28 -0.59 -0.38
C GLU A 33 -18.07 0.35 -0.28
N CYS A 34 -18.27 1.64 -0.56
CA CYS A 34 -17.21 2.65 -0.48
C CYS A 34 -17.13 3.35 0.90
N GLU A 35 -18.09 3.19 1.80
CA GLU A 35 -17.98 3.71 3.18
C GLU A 35 -16.85 3.05 4.00
N GLN A 36 -16.37 1.88 3.59
CA GLN A 36 -15.29 1.14 4.26
C GLN A 36 -14.00 1.06 3.44
N GLU A 37 -13.55 2.19 2.86
CA GLU A 37 -12.37 2.24 1.99
C GLU A 37 -11.10 1.65 2.65
N GLU A 38 -10.74 2.12 3.84
CA GLU A 38 -9.51 1.71 4.53
C GLU A 38 -9.52 0.21 4.91
N PRO A 39 -10.56 -0.33 5.57
CA PRO A 39 -10.64 -1.77 5.86
C PRO A 39 -10.59 -2.66 4.61
N PHE A 40 -11.24 -2.24 3.51
CA PHE A 40 -11.26 -3.03 2.28
C PHE A 40 -9.89 -3.02 1.58
N ILE A 41 -9.25 -1.85 1.49
CA ILE A 41 -7.89 -1.74 0.99
C ILE A 41 -6.93 -2.59 1.81
N GLU A 42 -7.04 -2.61 3.14
CA GLU A 42 -6.22 -3.50 3.98
C GLU A 42 -6.44 -4.98 3.65
N LEU A 43 -7.69 -5.39 3.51
CA LEU A 43 -8.05 -6.78 3.20
C LEU A 43 -7.47 -7.25 1.86
N CYS A 44 -7.50 -6.39 0.84
CA CYS A 44 -6.91 -6.69 -0.45
C CYS A 44 -5.37 -6.62 -0.41
N ALA A 45 -4.80 -5.64 0.30
CA ALA A 45 -3.36 -5.39 0.32
C ALA A 45 -2.56 -6.35 1.20
N ARG A 46 -3.18 -6.94 2.23
CA ARG A 46 -2.49 -7.75 3.24
C ARG A 46 -1.62 -8.84 2.65
N ASP A 47 -2.18 -9.59 1.70
CA ASP A 47 -1.50 -10.74 1.10
C ASP A 47 -0.76 -10.38 -0.19
N PHE A 48 -0.91 -9.12 -0.65
CA PHE A 48 -0.19 -8.55 -1.79
C PHE A 48 1.25 -8.13 -1.41
N LEU A 49 1.46 -7.80 -0.14
CA LEU A 49 2.78 -7.49 0.42
C LEU A 49 3.46 -8.76 0.94
N ILE A 50 4.56 -9.16 0.28
CA ILE A 50 5.32 -10.38 0.62
C ILE A 50 5.63 -10.47 2.12
N PHE A 51 5.96 -9.34 2.78
CA PHE A 51 6.53 -9.38 4.13
C PHE A 51 5.51 -9.39 5.27
N ARG A 52 4.21 -9.33 5.00
CA ARG A 52 3.17 -9.43 6.04
C ARG A 52 2.79 -10.86 6.38
N ASN A 53 2.84 -11.78 5.42
CA ASN A 53 2.38 -13.15 5.62
C ASN A 53 3.13 -13.81 6.79
N GLU A 54 2.40 -14.50 7.67
CA GLU A 54 3.00 -15.24 8.79
C GLU A 54 4.03 -16.28 8.32
N SER A 55 3.81 -16.85 7.13
CA SER A 55 4.74 -17.71 6.43
C SER A 55 4.96 -17.23 4.99
N LEU A 56 6.22 -17.16 4.59
CA LEU A 56 6.64 -16.90 3.22
C LEU A 56 6.76 -18.22 2.43
N PRO A 57 6.53 -18.22 1.10
CA PRO A 57 6.60 -19.44 0.31
C PRO A 57 8.04 -19.99 0.21
N GLU A 58 8.24 -21.23 0.64
CA GLU A 58 9.54 -21.91 0.73
C GLU A 58 9.74 -23.00 -0.33
N ASN A 59 8.66 -23.44 -0.96
CA ASN A 59 8.67 -24.51 -1.95
C ASN A 59 7.80 -24.17 -3.17
N GLU A 60 7.86 -25.03 -4.19
CA GLU A 60 7.18 -24.78 -5.47
C GLU A 60 5.66 -24.73 -5.36
N LEU A 61 5.07 -25.57 -4.48
CA LEU A 61 3.63 -25.57 -4.26
C LEU A 61 3.18 -24.25 -3.63
N GLU A 62 3.86 -23.82 -2.56
CA GLU A 62 3.58 -22.54 -1.89
C GLU A 62 3.85 -21.35 -2.80
N MET A 63 4.89 -21.41 -3.64
CA MET A 63 5.17 -20.35 -4.61
C MET A 63 4.11 -20.28 -5.72
N ASN A 64 3.54 -21.41 -6.14
CA ASN A 64 2.41 -21.40 -7.09
C ASN A 64 1.19 -20.73 -6.47
N GLU A 65 0.90 -21.06 -5.22
CA GLU A 65 -0.21 -20.45 -4.49
C GLU A 65 0.02 -18.95 -4.26
N PHE A 66 1.21 -18.55 -3.84
CA PHE A 66 1.63 -17.15 -3.75
C PHE A 66 1.38 -16.41 -5.06
N CYS A 67 1.80 -16.96 -6.20
CA CYS A 67 1.62 -16.33 -7.50
C CYS A 67 0.14 -16.22 -7.93
N ARG A 68 -0.69 -17.19 -7.54
CA ARG A 68 -2.13 -17.18 -7.79
C ARG A 68 -2.83 -16.11 -6.93
N ILE A 69 -2.58 -16.11 -5.63
CA ILE A 69 -3.16 -15.16 -4.67
C ILE A 69 -2.78 -13.73 -5.04
N ASN A 70 -1.52 -13.45 -5.40
CA ASN A 70 -1.12 -12.09 -5.76
C ASN A 70 -1.92 -11.52 -6.94
N LYS A 71 -2.24 -12.32 -7.95
CA LYS A 71 -3.07 -11.89 -9.09
C LYS A 71 -4.54 -11.65 -8.71
N GLU A 72 -5.02 -12.36 -7.70
CA GLU A 72 -6.35 -12.17 -7.14
C GLU A 72 -6.42 -10.86 -6.34
N LYS A 73 -5.42 -10.63 -5.48
CA LYS A 73 -5.29 -9.43 -4.67
C LYS A 73 -4.99 -8.16 -5.47
N GLU A 74 -4.22 -8.27 -6.55
CA GLU A 74 -4.05 -7.20 -7.53
C GLU A 74 -5.39 -6.72 -8.08
N ARG A 75 -6.26 -7.65 -8.50
CA ARG A 75 -7.60 -7.34 -9.00
C ARG A 75 -8.48 -6.72 -7.91
N CYS A 76 -8.49 -7.32 -6.72
CA CYS A 76 -9.19 -6.79 -5.54
C CYS A 76 -8.85 -5.31 -5.28
N LEU A 77 -7.55 -4.98 -5.26
CA LEU A 77 -7.08 -3.61 -5.07
C LEU A 77 -7.44 -2.69 -6.24
N SER A 78 -7.22 -3.15 -7.48
CA SER A 78 -7.48 -2.35 -8.68
C SER A 78 -8.96 -1.99 -8.81
N ASP A 79 -9.84 -2.99 -8.69
CA ASP A 79 -11.29 -2.83 -8.84
C ASP A 79 -11.83 -1.84 -7.80
N HIS A 80 -11.49 -2.05 -6.52
CA HIS A 80 -11.92 -1.15 -5.45
C HIS A 80 -11.32 0.26 -5.57
N SER A 81 -10.03 0.38 -5.89
CA SER A 81 -9.39 1.68 -6.06
C SER A 81 -10.04 2.52 -7.16
N SER A 82 -10.40 1.89 -8.28
CA SER A 82 -11.08 2.55 -9.39
C SER A 82 -12.52 2.96 -9.09
N LYS A 83 -13.18 2.22 -8.19
CA LYS A 83 -14.59 2.41 -7.85
C LYS A 83 -14.78 3.45 -6.76
N CYS A 84 -13.96 3.40 -5.71
CA CYS A 84 -14.20 4.13 -4.47
C CYS A 84 -13.24 5.30 -4.23
N LEU A 85 -12.00 5.26 -4.74
CA LEU A 85 -11.01 6.28 -4.40
C LEU A 85 -11.10 7.51 -5.30
N SER A 86 -10.74 8.67 -4.73
CA SER A 86 -10.52 9.89 -5.50
C SER A 86 -9.47 9.70 -6.60
N ASN A 87 -9.52 10.51 -7.67
CA ASN A 87 -8.60 10.38 -8.81
C ASN A 87 -7.10 10.34 -8.40
N SER A 88 -6.70 11.18 -7.45
CA SER A 88 -5.30 11.24 -6.96
C SER A 88 -4.93 9.99 -6.15
N ALA A 89 -5.79 9.55 -5.24
CA ALA A 89 -5.57 8.35 -4.44
C ALA A 89 -5.57 7.09 -5.33
N ASN A 90 -6.53 6.96 -6.23
CA ASN A 90 -6.59 5.88 -7.22
C ASN A 90 -5.31 5.83 -8.07
N GLN A 91 -4.86 6.97 -8.61
CA GLN A 91 -3.64 7.02 -9.41
C GLN A 91 -2.40 6.54 -8.63
N ALA A 92 -2.25 6.96 -7.37
CA ALA A 92 -1.14 6.55 -6.52
C ALA A 92 -1.18 5.04 -6.20
N ILE A 93 -2.37 4.52 -5.88
CA ILE A 93 -2.57 3.10 -5.58
C ILE A 93 -2.32 2.23 -6.82
N VAL A 94 -2.88 2.58 -7.97
CA VAL A 94 -2.68 1.87 -9.24
C VAL A 94 -1.21 1.85 -9.65
N GLU A 95 -0.49 2.95 -9.47
CA GLU A 95 0.95 2.99 -9.77
C GLU A 95 1.75 2.03 -8.85
N LEU A 96 1.42 2.02 -7.55
CA LEU A 96 2.05 1.08 -6.62
C LEU A 96 1.72 -0.39 -6.95
N ILE A 97 0.47 -0.69 -7.32
CA ILE A 97 0.05 -2.01 -7.77
C ILE A 97 0.90 -2.45 -8.96
N LYS A 98 1.03 -1.61 -9.99
CA LYS A 98 1.84 -1.92 -11.19
C LYS A 98 3.27 -2.27 -10.84
N ILE A 99 3.90 -1.49 -9.95
CA ILE A 99 5.28 -1.73 -9.51
C ILE A 99 5.37 -3.11 -8.85
N ILE A 100 4.51 -3.40 -7.88
CA ILE A 100 4.53 -4.68 -7.13
C ILE A 100 4.21 -5.85 -8.06
N SER A 101 3.19 -5.74 -8.90
CA SER A 101 2.78 -6.79 -9.84
C SER A 101 3.86 -7.12 -10.86
N ALA A 102 4.56 -6.12 -11.41
CA ALA A 102 5.70 -6.36 -12.29
C ALA A 102 6.82 -7.15 -11.60
N ARG A 103 7.11 -6.86 -10.32
CA ARG A 103 8.12 -7.62 -9.55
C ARG A 103 7.66 -9.03 -9.22
N ASN A 104 6.41 -9.18 -8.78
CA ASN A 104 5.81 -10.48 -8.50
C ASN A 104 5.80 -11.35 -9.77
N GLN A 105 5.45 -10.79 -10.92
CA GLN A 105 5.49 -11.49 -12.21
C GLN A 105 6.89 -12.01 -12.55
N ILE A 106 7.94 -11.20 -12.34
CA ILE A 106 9.33 -11.63 -12.56
C ILE A 106 9.68 -12.81 -11.64
N ILE A 107 9.33 -12.75 -10.36
CA ILE A 107 9.56 -13.85 -9.41
C ILE A 107 8.78 -15.10 -9.82
N CYS A 108 7.54 -14.94 -10.26
CA CYS A 108 6.63 -16.05 -10.59
C CYS A 108 7.00 -16.77 -11.89
N THR A 109 7.60 -16.07 -12.85
CA THR A 109 7.89 -16.62 -14.19
C THR A 109 9.35 -17.02 -14.40
N ASN A 110 10.30 -16.36 -13.73
CA ASN A 110 11.72 -16.67 -13.90
C ASN A 110 12.20 -17.71 -12.88
N LYS A 111 12.57 -18.90 -13.35
CA LYS A 111 13.03 -20.03 -12.52
C LYS A 111 14.18 -19.67 -11.56
N HIS A 112 15.16 -18.91 -12.02
CA HIS A 112 16.29 -18.52 -11.18
C HIS A 112 15.88 -17.52 -10.08
N ARG A 113 15.07 -16.50 -10.43
CA ARG A 113 14.55 -15.54 -9.45
C ARG A 113 13.66 -16.22 -8.42
N ARG A 114 12.78 -17.11 -8.86
CA ARG A 114 11.92 -17.95 -8.02
C ARG A 114 12.73 -18.77 -7.01
N TYR A 115 13.77 -19.45 -7.47
CA TYR A 115 14.67 -20.23 -6.62
C TYR A 115 15.36 -19.36 -5.55
N LEU A 116 15.93 -18.21 -5.95
CA LEU A 116 16.56 -17.28 -5.01
C LEU A 116 15.57 -16.73 -3.99
N HIS A 117 14.34 -16.46 -4.43
CA HIS A 117 13.26 -15.97 -3.56
C HIS A 117 12.88 -17.02 -2.50
N MET A 118 12.63 -18.27 -2.89
CA MET A 118 12.36 -19.36 -1.94
C MET A 118 13.50 -19.57 -0.93
N ARG A 119 14.76 -19.49 -1.38
CA ARG A 119 15.92 -19.64 -0.48
C ARG A 119 15.97 -18.52 0.56
N ALA A 120 15.68 -17.28 0.16
CA ALA A 120 15.58 -16.17 1.09
C ALA A 120 14.39 -16.32 2.04
N ASN A 121 13.25 -16.79 1.54
CA ASN A 121 12.04 -17.00 2.34
C ASN A 121 12.25 -18.04 3.45
N LYS A 122 12.97 -19.13 3.19
CA LYS A 122 13.37 -20.09 4.23
C LYS A 122 14.16 -19.44 5.37
N CYS A 123 15.13 -18.60 5.02
CA CYS A 123 15.92 -17.85 6.00
C CYS A 123 15.03 -16.88 6.79
N LEU A 124 14.19 -16.10 6.11
CA LEU A 124 13.27 -15.17 6.76
C LEU A 124 12.24 -15.86 7.66
N ASN A 125 11.64 -16.97 7.24
CA ASN A 125 10.70 -17.74 8.07
C ASN A 125 11.36 -18.29 9.33
N GLN A 126 12.61 -18.76 9.25
CA GLN A 126 13.37 -19.18 10.44
C GLN A 126 13.56 -18.02 11.42
N GLN A 127 13.88 -16.82 10.94
CA GLN A 127 14.02 -15.63 11.78
C GLN A 127 12.66 -15.18 12.36
N ARG A 128 11.58 -15.27 11.56
CA ARG A 128 10.22 -14.89 11.97
C ARG A 128 9.67 -15.76 13.09
N LYS A 129 10.08 -17.03 13.19
CA LYS A 129 9.71 -17.89 14.34
C LYS A 129 10.12 -17.29 15.69
N GLN A 130 11.21 -16.51 15.72
CA GLN A 130 11.68 -15.86 16.94
C GLN A 130 11.09 -14.45 17.10
N ARG A 131 10.96 -13.71 15.98
CA ARG A 131 10.45 -12.33 15.95
C ARG A 131 9.65 -12.11 14.65
N PRO A 132 8.35 -12.42 14.63
CA PRO A 132 7.52 -12.26 13.44
C PRO A 132 7.57 -10.81 12.96
N ASN A 133 7.83 -10.62 11.66
CA ASN A 133 7.69 -9.35 10.92
C ASN A 133 8.29 -8.07 11.52
N LYS A 134 9.19 -8.17 12.50
CA LYS A 134 9.73 -7.03 13.27
C LYS A 134 10.12 -5.80 12.43
N CYS A 135 10.87 -5.99 11.34
CA CYS A 135 11.33 -4.87 10.53
C CYS A 135 10.16 -4.11 9.87
N PHE A 136 9.20 -4.85 9.30
CA PHE A 136 8.02 -4.26 8.70
C PHE A 136 7.14 -3.62 9.77
N ASP A 137 7.01 -4.27 10.93
CA ASP A 137 6.19 -3.74 12.01
C ASP A 137 6.71 -2.43 12.57
N GLN A 138 8.03 -2.34 12.78
CA GLN A 138 8.70 -1.12 13.19
C GLN A 138 8.56 -0.02 12.15
N PHE A 139 8.68 -0.36 10.85
CA PHE A 139 8.48 0.60 9.77
C PHE A 139 7.07 1.20 9.83
N VAL A 140 6.04 0.35 9.75
CA VAL A 140 4.63 0.78 9.77
C VAL A 140 4.30 1.57 11.03
N GLN A 141 4.77 1.11 12.20
CA GLN A 141 4.54 1.82 13.46
C GLN A 141 5.06 3.26 13.43
N ARG A 142 6.25 3.49 12.86
CA ARG A 142 6.88 4.82 12.86
C ARG A 142 6.29 5.77 11.83
N ILE A 143 5.81 5.25 10.71
CA ILE A 143 5.17 6.08 9.69
C ILE A 143 3.65 6.17 9.86
N HIS A 144 3.07 5.50 10.86
CA HIS A 144 1.62 5.54 11.10
C HIS A 144 1.11 6.96 11.38
N GLY A 145 1.86 7.71 12.19
CA GLY A 145 1.55 9.11 12.53
C GLY A 145 1.98 10.12 11.48
N ILE A 146 2.37 9.70 10.27
CA ILE A 146 2.97 10.60 9.27
C ILE A 146 2.06 11.77 8.88
N HIS A 147 0.75 11.60 9.01
CA HIS A 147 -0.25 12.63 8.73
C HIS A 147 -0.19 13.81 9.72
N GLN A 148 0.38 13.61 10.92
CA GLN A 148 0.52 14.63 11.97
C GLN A 148 1.65 15.62 11.68
N PHE A 149 2.57 15.29 10.76
CA PHE A 149 3.71 16.12 10.42
C PHE A 149 3.41 17.05 9.24
N SER A 150 4.14 18.16 9.16
CA SER A 150 4.01 19.07 8.01
C SER A 150 4.50 18.43 6.71
N GLN A 151 4.02 18.91 5.56
CA GLN A 151 4.40 18.36 4.25
C GLN A 151 5.93 18.36 4.01
N VAL A 152 6.66 19.32 4.59
CA VAL A 152 8.12 19.43 4.48
C VAL A 152 8.85 18.35 5.31
N GLU A 153 8.24 17.88 6.40
CA GLU A 153 8.79 16.87 7.30
C GLU A 153 8.48 15.44 6.86
N LYS A 154 7.35 15.23 6.17
CA LYS A 154 6.88 13.90 5.75
C LYS A 154 7.93 13.13 4.94
N ILE A 155 8.54 13.77 3.93
CA ILE A 155 9.53 13.11 3.05
C ILE A 155 10.77 12.64 3.85
N PRO A 156 11.47 13.50 4.62
CA PRO A 156 12.57 13.07 5.48
C PRO A 156 12.22 11.90 6.41
N ILE A 157 11.06 11.96 7.07
CA ILE A 157 10.58 10.91 8.00
C ILE A 157 10.39 9.58 7.26
N ILE A 158 9.65 9.58 6.16
CA ILE A 158 9.42 8.38 5.35
C ILE A 158 10.75 7.80 4.88
N CYS A 159 11.66 8.64 4.37
CA CYS A 159 12.93 8.19 3.82
C CYS A 159 13.89 7.61 4.85
N CYS A 160 13.97 8.21 6.05
CA CYS A 160 14.80 7.69 7.12
C CYS A 160 14.29 6.35 7.64
N ASN A 161 12.98 6.22 7.85
CA ASN A 161 12.36 4.95 8.25
C ASN A 161 12.46 3.88 7.18
N TYR A 162 12.36 4.26 5.90
CA TYR A 162 12.54 3.35 4.77
C TYR A 162 13.96 2.76 4.73
N HIS A 163 15.01 3.58 4.90
CA HIS A 163 16.38 3.06 4.95
C HIS A 163 16.65 2.18 6.17
N GLU A 164 16.06 2.51 7.33
CA GLU A 164 16.16 1.66 8.52
C GLU A 164 15.46 0.32 8.31
N PHE A 165 14.28 0.32 7.69
CA PHE A 165 13.56 -0.90 7.29
C PHE A 165 14.42 -1.79 6.37
N LEU A 166 15.02 -1.21 5.33
CA LEU A 166 15.91 -1.93 4.42
C LEU A 166 17.13 -2.51 5.15
N GLY A 167 17.74 -1.73 6.05
CA GLY A 167 18.89 -2.16 6.85
C GLY A 167 18.53 -3.29 7.81
N CYS A 168 17.36 -3.21 8.45
CA CYS A 168 16.83 -4.24 9.34
C CYS A 168 16.63 -5.55 8.58
N LEU A 169 15.96 -5.53 7.42
CA LEU A 169 15.75 -6.72 6.59
C LEU A 169 17.07 -7.31 6.10
N GLN A 170 17.98 -6.46 5.61
CA GLN A 170 19.30 -6.92 5.16
C GLN A 170 20.05 -7.61 6.29
N ASN A 171 20.02 -7.05 7.50
CA ASN A 171 20.67 -7.65 8.66
C ASN A 171 20.00 -8.97 9.07
N GLN A 172 18.67 -9.09 9.04
CA GLN A 172 17.99 -10.36 9.30
C GLN A 172 18.46 -11.47 8.34
N VAL A 173 18.52 -11.16 7.04
CA VAL A 173 18.96 -12.13 6.02
C VAL A 173 20.44 -12.46 6.17
N LYS A 174 21.30 -11.51 6.57
CA LYS A 174 22.74 -11.77 6.78
C LYS A 174 23.04 -12.89 7.77
N HIS A 175 22.17 -13.11 8.77
CA HIS A 175 22.37 -14.14 9.78
C HIS A 175 22.21 -15.57 9.25
N CYS A 176 21.45 -15.79 8.17
CA CYS A 176 21.20 -17.14 7.63
C CYS A 176 21.46 -17.30 6.13
N ALA A 177 21.62 -16.22 5.38
CA ALA A 177 21.89 -16.24 3.93
C ALA A 177 22.63 -14.95 3.51
N SER A 178 23.85 -14.77 4.01
CA SER A 178 24.67 -13.56 3.78
C SER A 178 24.82 -13.17 2.30
N GLU A 179 24.95 -14.16 1.42
CA GLU A 179 25.03 -14.01 -0.03
C GLU A 179 23.74 -13.46 -0.67
N LEU A 180 22.59 -13.65 0.00
CA LEU A 180 21.29 -13.17 -0.47
C LEU A 180 20.91 -11.80 0.09
N ALA A 181 21.62 -11.30 1.10
CA ALA A 181 21.26 -10.05 1.79
C ALA A 181 21.14 -8.86 0.83
N ASN A 182 22.09 -8.73 -0.10
CA ASN A 182 22.05 -7.68 -1.13
C ASN A 182 20.96 -7.92 -2.16
N THR A 183 20.68 -9.17 -2.52
CA THR A 183 19.60 -9.54 -3.44
C THR A 183 18.25 -9.16 -2.86
N ILE A 184 18.03 -9.42 -1.57
CA ILE A 184 16.78 -9.06 -0.89
C ILE A 184 16.65 -7.56 -0.71
N SER A 185 17.72 -6.86 -0.32
CA SER A 185 17.70 -5.40 -0.25
C SER A 185 17.35 -4.75 -1.59
N ARG A 186 17.92 -5.24 -2.70
CA ARG A 186 17.57 -4.78 -4.05
C ARG A 186 16.14 -5.14 -4.44
N LEU A 187 15.66 -6.33 -4.06
CA LEU A 187 14.27 -6.71 -4.29
C LEU A 187 13.34 -5.72 -3.57
N MET A 188 13.66 -5.32 -2.34
CA MET A 188 12.82 -4.39 -1.56
C MET A 188 12.82 -3.00 -2.18
N GLN A 189 14.00 -2.53 -2.60
CA GLN A 189 14.12 -1.29 -3.36
C GLN A 189 13.33 -1.34 -4.67
N SER A 190 13.22 -2.52 -5.29
CA SER A 190 12.44 -2.67 -6.51
C SER A 190 10.93 -2.61 -6.30
N TYR A 191 10.44 -2.89 -5.08
CA TYR A 191 9.03 -2.76 -4.68
C TYR A 191 8.64 -1.33 -4.32
N SER A 192 9.57 -0.55 -3.77
CA SER A 192 9.32 0.87 -3.48
C SER A 192 9.33 1.77 -4.72
N GLY A 193 9.76 1.24 -5.86
CA GLY A 193 9.84 1.98 -7.12
C GLY A 193 11.02 2.97 -7.19
N ASP A 194 11.32 3.41 -8.40
CA ASP A 194 12.44 4.31 -8.68
C ASP A 194 12.22 5.69 -8.06
N THR A 195 10.97 6.14 -7.95
CA THR A 195 10.60 7.42 -7.34
C THR A 195 11.01 7.48 -5.87
N LEU A 196 10.63 6.50 -5.05
CA LEU A 196 11.02 6.50 -3.63
C LEU A 196 12.53 6.35 -3.48
N ASN A 197 13.15 5.48 -4.28
CA ASN A 197 14.60 5.31 -4.28
C ASN A 197 15.34 6.61 -4.61
N TYR A 198 14.81 7.39 -5.57
CA TYR A 198 15.38 8.66 -5.99
C TYR A 198 15.23 9.73 -4.90
N VAL A 199 14.00 9.96 -4.43
CA VAL A 199 13.70 10.96 -3.38
C VAL A 199 14.45 10.64 -2.09
N CYS A 200 14.53 9.36 -1.71
CA CYS A 200 15.19 8.95 -0.49
C CYS A 200 16.71 8.81 -0.61
N LYS A 201 17.31 8.99 -1.79
CA LYS A 201 18.74 8.76 -2.03
C LYS A 201 19.65 9.56 -1.08
N GLU A 202 19.29 10.81 -0.80
CA GLU A 202 20.08 11.71 0.05
C GLU A 202 20.01 11.39 1.56
N TYR A 203 19.10 10.51 1.98
CA TYR A 203 18.89 10.12 3.38
C TYR A 203 19.64 8.83 3.77
N ARG A 204 20.44 8.26 2.86
CA ARG A 204 21.09 6.95 3.03
C ARG A 204 22.31 6.95 3.98
N GLN A 205 22.93 8.10 4.24
CA GLN A 205 24.16 8.22 5.06
C GLN A 205 23.99 9.35 6.09
N THR A 206 24.09 9.04 7.38
CA THR A 206 23.34 9.77 8.42
C THR A 206 24.14 10.81 9.20
N ASN A 207 23.94 12.07 8.80
CA ASN A 207 23.73 13.19 9.72
C ASN A 207 22.29 13.73 9.66
N ARG A 208 21.60 13.52 8.52
CA ARG A 208 20.26 14.09 8.26
C ARG A 208 19.13 13.36 9.00
N CYS A 209 19.20 12.03 9.14
CA CYS A 209 18.18 11.27 9.88
C CYS A 209 18.25 11.42 11.40
N LEU A 210 19.40 11.82 11.96
CA LEU A 210 19.55 12.01 13.42
C LEU A 210 18.65 13.13 13.95
N LYS A 211 18.49 14.21 13.18
CA LYS A 211 17.57 15.30 13.54
C LYS A 211 16.10 14.89 13.45
N ILE A 212 15.77 13.99 12.52
CA ILE A 212 14.40 13.52 12.31
C ILE A 212 13.92 12.63 13.46
N GLN A 213 14.78 11.75 13.97
CA GLN A 213 14.44 10.90 15.12
C GLN A 213 14.09 11.70 16.37
N GLN A 214 14.67 12.90 16.52
CA GLN A 214 14.35 13.82 17.62
C GLN A 214 12.97 14.46 17.44
N ILE A 215 12.59 14.79 16.20
CA ILE A 215 11.28 15.34 15.84
C ILE A 215 10.18 14.29 16.05
N GLU A 216 10.43 13.04 15.66
CA GLU A 216 9.50 11.93 15.92
C GLU A 216 9.24 11.77 17.41
N GLN A 217 10.28 11.80 18.27
CA GLN A 217 10.11 11.62 19.71
C GLN A 217 9.40 12.79 20.41
N ALA A 218 9.55 14.01 19.89
CA ALA A 218 8.98 15.21 20.50
C ALA A 218 7.51 15.45 20.16
N ASN A 219 7.04 14.95 19.00
CA ASN A 219 5.69 15.22 18.46
C ASN A 219 4.75 14.01 18.51
N LEU A 220 5.12 12.93 19.21
CA LEU A 220 4.24 11.77 19.38
C LEU A 220 3.20 12.04 20.47
N ASP A 221 2.14 12.76 20.10
CA ASP A 221 0.87 12.54 20.80
C ASP A 221 0.47 11.07 20.63
N PRO A 222 -0.10 10.43 21.65
CA PRO A 222 -0.54 9.04 21.54
C PRO A 222 -1.59 8.92 20.42
N ILE A 223 -1.20 8.27 19.32
CA ILE A 223 -2.08 7.99 18.19
C ILE A 223 -3.17 7.03 18.67
N LYS A 224 -4.43 7.50 18.69
CA LYS A 224 -5.61 6.72 19.12
C LYS A 224 -6.24 5.89 18.00
N GLU A 225 -5.57 5.81 16.85
CA GLU A 225 -6.04 5.05 15.70
C GLU A 225 -5.55 3.60 15.74
N ASN A 226 -6.29 2.74 15.05
CA ASN A 226 -5.80 1.40 14.75
C ASN A 226 -4.60 1.50 13.82
N ARG A 227 -3.53 0.82 14.21
CA ARG A 227 -2.33 0.71 13.39
C ARG A 227 -2.69 0.02 12.07
N PRO A 228 -2.35 0.62 10.91
CA PRO A 228 -2.59 0.01 9.62
C PRO A 228 -1.78 -1.27 9.49
N GLU A 229 -2.34 -2.19 8.74
CA GLU A 229 -1.75 -3.48 8.48
C GLU A 229 -0.79 -3.44 7.29
N THR A 230 -1.00 -2.49 6.38
CA THR A 230 -0.22 -2.32 5.15
C THR A 230 0.14 -0.86 4.88
N PHE A 231 1.10 -0.66 3.98
CA PHE A 231 1.45 0.67 3.49
C PHE A 231 0.37 1.27 2.56
N PHE A 232 -0.54 0.45 2.02
CA PHE A 232 -1.60 0.94 1.14
C PHE A 232 -2.58 1.85 1.89
N SER A 233 -2.99 1.48 3.09
CA SER A 233 -3.85 2.33 3.91
C SER A 233 -3.16 3.61 4.37
N LEU A 234 -1.83 3.56 4.55
CA LEU A 234 -1.06 4.78 4.79
C LEU A 234 -1.08 5.72 3.58
N LEU A 235 -0.98 5.19 2.36
CA LEU A 235 -1.12 6.01 1.16
C LEU A 235 -2.51 6.61 1.06
N VAL A 236 -3.57 5.83 1.29
CA VAL A 236 -4.95 6.33 1.31
C VAL A 236 -5.05 7.50 2.30
N LYS A 237 -4.57 7.35 3.54
CA LYS A 237 -4.53 8.44 4.53
C LYS A 237 -3.73 9.66 4.06
N ILE A 238 -2.57 9.46 3.43
CA ILE A 238 -1.75 10.57 2.92
C ILE A 238 -2.47 11.35 1.82
N TYR A 239 -3.22 10.68 0.95
CA TYR A 239 -3.91 11.32 -0.18
C TYR A 239 -5.33 11.81 0.14
N LEU A 240 -5.93 11.34 1.22
CA LEU A 240 -7.22 11.80 1.72
C LEU A 240 -7.11 12.91 2.79
N SER A 241 -5.92 13.17 3.33
CA SER A 241 -5.63 14.28 4.27
C SER A 241 -5.12 15.54 3.58
#